data_AF-A0A843H3V2-F1
#
_entry.id   AF-A0A843H3V2-F1
#
_cell.length_a   1.000
_cell.length_b   1.000
_cell.length_c   1.000
_cell.angle_alpha   90.00
_cell.angle_beta   90.00
_cell.angle_gamma   90.00
#
_symmetry.space_group_name_H-M   'P 1'
#
loop_
_entity.id
_entity.type
_entity.pdbx_description
1 polymer ?
#
loop_
_entity_poly.entity_id
_entity_poly.type
_entity_poly.pdbx_seq_one_letter_code
_entity_poly.pdbx_strand_id
1 'polypeptide(L)'
;MPEEEGKVVDDTQQDYIDEINKLKETTVPKEQYEKLKADNKKLLESLIKGEQLSVPPQEKPNIEEMRKKLLNPGKELTNLEYIENVIALREAILEEGGHDPFVATPTRGYTPPKESYDAAEQAALLLKHCIEYADGDSSLFTSELQRHLVDPAGIPRPVNRK
;
A
#
# COMPACT_ATOMS: atom_id res chain seq x y z
N MET A 1 -21.65 32.61 -53.65
CA MET A 1 -21.65 32.56 -52.18
C MET A 1 -22.69 31.55 -51.74
N PRO A 2 -22.47 30.72 -50.70
CA PRO A 2 -21.24 30.36 -49.94
C PRO A 2 -20.80 28.89 -50.27
N GLU A 3 -19.54 28.46 -50.19
CA GLU A 3 -18.68 28.13 -49.02
C GLU A 3 -19.28 27.07 -48.07
N GLU A 4 -18.66 25.88 -48.02
CA GLU A 4 -18.37 25.15 -46.77
C GLU A 4 -17.12 24.26 -46.96
N GLU A 5 -15.97 24.80 -46.56
CA GLU A 5 -14.83 24.01 -46.09
C GLU A 5 -15.07 23.71 -44.59
N GLY A 6 -14.95 22.44 -44.17
CA GLY A 6 -15.23 22.04 -42.79
C GLY A 6 -14.42 20.82 -42.33
N LYS A 7 -13.17 21.09 -41.94
CA LYS A 7 -12.24 20.31 -41.10
C LYS A 7 -12.72 18.95 -40.53
N VAL A 8 -11.97 17.89 -40.84
CA VAL A 8 -11.91 16.63 -40.07
C VAL A 8 -10.47 16.36 -39.69
N VAL A 9 -9.93 17.07 -38.69
CA VAL A 9 -8.57 16.82 -38.18
C VAL A 9 -8.53 17.22 -36.69
N ASP A 10 -9.00 16.35 -35.79
CA ASP A 10 -8.71 16.47 -34.35
C ASP A 10 -8.85 15.15 -33.57
N ASP A 11 -9.52 14.13 -34.12
CA ASP A 11 -9.85 12.90 -33.39
C ASP A 11 -8.65 11.95 -33.16
N THR A 12 -7.65 11.97 -34.05
CA THR A 12 -6.56 10.98 -33.98
C THR A 12 -5.57 11.22 -32.85
N GLN A 13 -5.32 12.47 -32.45
CA GLN A 13 -4.30 12.76 -31.43
C GLN A 13 -4.78 12.39 -30.02
N GLN A 14 -6.07 12.58 -29.75
CA GLN A 14 -6.67 12.25 -28.46
C GLN A 14 -6.73 10.72 -28.26
N ASP A 15 -7.08 9.97 -29.31
CA ASP A 15 -7.07 8.51 -29.30
C ASP A 15 -5.68 7.93 -28.96
N TYR A 16 -4.60 8.47 -29.56
CA TYR A 16 -3.25 8.02 -29.24
C TYR A 16 -2.85 8.31 -27.80
N ILE A 17 -3.29 9.43 -27.23
CA ILE A 17 -3.00 9.78 -25.83
C ILE A 17 -3.71 8.81 -24.89
N ASP A 18 -4.96 8.47 -25.17
CA ASP A 18 -5.75 7.53 -24.37
C ASP A 18 -5.21 6.11 -24.48
N GLU A 19 -4.70 5.72 -25.65
CA GLU A 19 -4.06 4.41 -25.85
C GLU A 19 -2.71 4.32 -25.13
N ILE A 20 -1.92 5.40 -25.12
CA ILE A 20 -0.68 5.50 -24.33
C ILE A 20 -0.96 5.41 -22.83
N ASN A 21 -2.03 6.05 -22.35
CA ASN A 21 -2.40 6.00 -20.93
C ASN A 21 -2.88 4.60 -20.53
N LYS A 22 -3.69 3.93 -21.37
CA LYS A 22 -4.05 2.52 -21.19
C LYS A 22 -2.83 1.58 -21.20
N LEU A 23 -1.86 1.86 -22.07
CA LEU A 23 -0.60 1.11 -22.08
C LEU A 23 0.20 1.34 -20.79
N LYS A 24 0.25 2.56 -20.25
CA LYS A 24 0.92 2.83 -18.96
C LYS A 24 0.24 2.12 -17.78
N GLU A 25 -1.08 2.05 -17.77
CA GLU A 25 -1.85 1.36 -16.71
C GLU A 25 -1.70 -0.17 -16.74
N THR A 26 -1.43 -0.74 -17.91
CA THR A 26 -1.33 -2.20 -18.11
C THR A 26 0.11 -2.72 -18.24
N THR A 27 1.09 -1.82 -18.35
CA THR A 27 2.49 -2.18 -18.57
C THR A 27 3.28 -2.11 -17.28
N VAL A 28 3.83 -3.24 -16.87
CA VAL A 28 4.79 -3.32 -15.77
C VAL A 28 6.17 -2.87 -16.30
N PRO A 29 6.97 -2.09 -15.55
CA PRO A 29 8.32 -1.74 -15.93
C PRO A 29 9.11 -2.98 -16.37
N LYS A 30 9.81 -2.88 -17.51
CA LYS A 30 10.49 -4.00 -18.16
C LYS A 30 11.40 -4.79 -17.20
N GLU A 31 12.07 -4.10 -16.29
CA GLU A 31 12.94 -4.71 -15.28
C GLU A 31 12.18 -5.63 -14.31
N GLN A 32 10.98 -5.24 -13.89
CA GLN A 32 10.13 -6.05 -13.02
C GLN A 32 9.57 -7.26 -13.78
N TYR A 33 9.19 -7.09 -15.05
CA TYR A 33 8.73 -8.20 -15.90
C TYR A 33 9.86 -9.21 -16.18
N GLU A 34 11.07 -8.74 -16.47
CA GLU A 34 12.23 -9.62 -16.68
C GLU A 34 12.62 -10.36 -15.41
N LYS A 35 12.58 -9.69 -14.24
CA LYS A 35 12.80 -10.32 -12.94
C LYS A 35 11.76 -11.42 -12.66
N LEU A 36 10.48 -11.12 -12.86
CA LEU A 36 9.39 -12.08 -12.65
C LEU A 36 9.52 -13.31 -13.59
N LYS A 37 9.91 -13.08 -14.85
CA LYS A 37 10.16 -14.15 -15.81
C LYS A 37 11.37 -15.01 -15.44
N ALA A 38 12.44 -14.39 -14.92
CA ALA A 38 13.61 -15.10 -14.45
C ALA A 38 13.29 -15.97 -13.23
N ASP A 39 12.53 -15.44 -12.27
CA ASP A 39 12.12 -16.15 -11.06
C ASP A 39 11.16 -17.30 -11.37
N ASN A 40 10.18 -17.08 -12.25
CA ASN A 40 9.28 -18.14 -12.74
C ASN A 40 10.02 -19.24 -13.49
N LYS A 41 11.03 -18.88 -14.31
CA LYS A 41 11.85 -19.87 -15.01
C LYS A 41 12.66 -20.72 -14.04
N LYS A 42 13.25 -20.12 -12.99
CA LYS A 42 13.96 -20.86 -11.93
C LYS A 42 13.02 -21.80 -11.18
N LEU A 43 11.84 -21.33 -10.82
CA LEU A 43 10.81 -22.15 -10.15
C LEU A 43 10.37 -23.34 -11.02
N LEU A 44 10.10 -23.12 -12.31
CA LEU A 44 9.74 -24.19 -13.24
C LEU A 44 10.88 -25.19 -13.42
N GLU A 45 12.12 -24.73 -13.54
CA GLU A 45 13.29 -25.60 -13.62
C GLU A 45 13.48 -26.45 -12.35
N SER A 46 13.17 -25.91 -11.18
CA SER A 46 13.21 -26.65 -9.91
C SER A 46 12.11 -27.70 -9.77
N LEU A 47 10.91 -27.39 -10.28
CA LEU A 47 9.78 -28.32 -10.31
C LEU A 47 10.05 -29.49 -11.26
N ILE A 48 10.66 -29.22 -12.42
CA ILE A 48 10.99 -30.24 -13.43
C ILE A 48 12.14 -31.13 -12.97
N LYS A 49 13.14 -30.58 -12.28
CA LYS A 49 14.32 -31.33 -11.83
C LYS A 49 14.12 -32.06 -10.49
N GLY A 50 13.02 -31.79 -9.78
CA GLY A 50 12.77 -32.34 -8.44
C GLY A 50 13.75 -31.86 -7.38
N GLU A 51 14.56 -30.85 -7.69
CA GLU A 51 15.52 -30.24 -6.78
C GLU A 51 14.82 -29.10 -6.06
N GLN A 52 14.75 -29.19 -4.74
CA GLN A 52 14.32 -28.08 -3.90
C GLN A 52 15.34 -26.95 -4.08
N LEU A 53 14.94 -25.86 -4.75
CA LEU A 53 15.74 -24.64 -4.75
C LEU A 53 15.99 -24.27 -3.30
N SER A 54 17.24 -24.40 -2.87
CA SER A 54 17.72 -23.70 -1.69
C SER A 54 17.71 -22.22 -2.04
N VAL A 55 16.53 -21.61 -1.89
CA VAL A 55 16.41 -20.16 -1.84
C VAL A 55 17.32 -19.75 -0.69
N PRO A 56 18.38 -18.97 -0.91
CA PRO A 56 19.17 -18.45 0.20
C PRO A 56 18.17 -17.77 1.13
N PRO A 57 18.22 -18.02 2.46
CA PRO A 57 17.28 -17.40 3.38
C PRO A 57 17.34 -15.90 3.12
N GLN A 58 16.24 -15.33 2.60
CA GLN A 58 16.08 -13.89 2.57
C GLN A 58 16.35 -13.44 4.00
N GLU A 59 17.28 -12.50 4.17
CA GLU A 59 17.53 -11.91 5.48
C GLU A 59 16.18 -11.44 6.00
N LYS A 60 15.65 -12.15 6.99
CA LYS A 60 14.36 -11.82 7.57
C LYS A 60 14.49 -10.38 8.07
N PRO A 61 13.57 -9.49 7.66
CA PRO A 61 13.67 -8.11 8.07
C PRO A 61 13.59 -8.08 9.60
N ASN A 62 14.62 -7.53 10.26
CA ASN A 62 14.75 -7.59 11.71
C ASN A 62 13.64 -6.73 12.36
N ILE A 63 12.57 -7.39 12.80
CA ILE A 63 11.39 -6.76 13.41
C ILE A 63 11.78 -5.86 14.60
N GLU A 64 12.76 -6.29 15.40
CA GLU A 64 13.24 -5.50 16.55
C GLU A 64 13.95 -4.22 16.12
N GLU A 65 14.68 -4.23 15.00
CA GLU A 65 15.25 -3.01 14.44
C GLU A 65 14.18 -2.09 13.85
N MET A 66 13.16 -2.65 13.20
CA MET A 66 12.04 -1.87 12.67
C MET A 66 11.25 -1.18 13.80
N ARG A 67 10.98 -1.90 14.90
CA ARG A 67 10.40 -1.33 16.13
C ARG A 67 11.27 -0.21 16.70
N LYS A 68 12.58 -0.43 16.80
CA LYS A 68 13.51 0.59 17.28
C LYS A 68 13.52 1.83 16.39
N LYS A 69 13.46 1.68 15.06
CA LYS A 69 13.38 2.82 14.13
C LYS A 69 12.14 3.67 14.35
N LEU A 70 10.99 3.05 14.62
CA LEU A 70 9.71 3.74 14.87
C LEU A 70 9.63 4.39 16.25
N LEU A 71 10.19 3.74 17.27
CA LEU A 71 10.06 4.16 18.67
C LEU A 71 11.26 4.94 19.18
N ASN A 72 12.22 5.30 18.31
CA ASN A 72 13.42 6.02 18.73
C ASN A 72 13.06 7.48 19.11
N PRO A 73 13.14 7.87 20.39
CA PRO A 73 12.74 9.19 20.84
C PRO A 73 13.60 10.33 20.29
N GLY A 74 14.74 10.03 19.67
CA GLY A 74 15.67 11.02 19.11
C GLY A 74 15.56 11.24 17.59
N LYS A 75 14.66 10.55 16.89
CA LYS A 75 14.48 10.68 15.44
C LYS A 75 13.11 11.24 15.12
N GLU A 76 13.06 12.46 14.61
CA GLU A 76 11.83 13.02 14.03
C GLU A 76 11.61 12.37 12.66
N LEU A 77 10.49 11.66 12.52
CA LEU A 77 10.01 11.10 11.27
C LEU A 77 8.88 12.00 10.76
N THR A 78 8.82 12.21 9.45
CA THR A 78 7.63 12.79 8.84
C THR A 78 6.43 11.85 8.97
N ASN A 79 5.21 12.36 8.82
CA ASN A 79 4.01 11.52 8.89
C ASN A 79 4.06 10.38 7.86
N LEU A 80 4.54 10.68 6.65
CA LEU A 80 4.71 9.69 5.59
C LEU A 80 5.69 8.60 6.00
N GLU A 81 6.93 8.97 6.37
CA GLU A 81 7.95 7.99 6.78
C GLU A 81 7.51 7.17 7.99
N TYR A 82 6.81 7.78 8.94
CA TYR A 82 6.28 7.06 10.10
C TYR A 82 5.29 5.98 9.66
N ILE A 83 4.32 6.34 8.82
CA ILE A 83 3.27 5.42 8.39
C ILE A 83 3.82 4.34 7.45
N GLU A 84 4.74 4.66 6.56
CA GLU A 84 5.47 3.67 5.73
C GLU A 84 6.15 2.61 6.61
N ASN A 85 6.91 3.06 7.62
CA ASN A 85 7.59 2.15 8.55
C ASN A 85 6.60 1.33 9.39
N VAL A 86 5.45 1.89 9.78
CA VAL A 86 4.40 1.17 10.52
C VAL A 86 3.77 0.08 9.66
N ILE A 87 3.43 0.38 8.40
CA ILE A 87 2.85 -0.62 7.48
C ILE A 87 3.85 -1.73 7.19
N ALA A 88 5.10 -1.39 6.89
CA ALA A 88 6.16 -2.37 6.68
C ALA A 88 6.38 -3.27 7.91
N LEU A 89 6.32 -2.69 9.13
CA LEU A 89 6.40 -3.47 10.37
C LEU A 89 5.19 -4.40 10.53
N ARG A 90 3.98 -3.94 10.22
CA ARG A 90 2.77 -4.78 10.28
C ARG A 90 2.89 -5.99 9.35
N GLU A 91 3.29 -5.77 8.09
CA GLU A 91 3.46 -6.84 7.11
C GLU A 91 4.49 -7.87 7.57
N ALA A 92 5.67 -7.41 8.03
CA ALA A 92 6.70 -8.30 8.54
C ALA A 92 6.24 -9.14 9.73
N ILE A 93 5.46 -8.58 10.65
CA ILE A 93 4.89 -9.32 11.79
C ILE A 93 3.89 -10.38 11.30
N LEU A 94 3.03 -10.03 10.34
CA LEU A 94 2.03 -10.96 9.79
C LEU A 94 2.68 -12.10 9.00
N GLU A 95 3.74 -11.82 8.23
CA GLU A 95 4.52 -12.83 7.50
C GLU A 95 5.20 -13.84 8.43
N GLU A 96 5.66 -13.41 9.61
CA GLU A 96 6.20 -14.32 10.64
C GLU A 96 5.11 -15.11 11.39
N GLY A 97 3.83 -14.91 11.07
CA GLY A 97 2.70 -15.54 11.74
C GLY A 97 2.38 -14.92 13.11
N GLY A 98 2.83 -13.68 13.34
CA GLY A 98 2.55 -12.91 14.54
C GLY A 98 1.11 -12.37 14.59
N HIS A 99 0.77 -11.77 15.73
CA HIS A 99 -0.52 -11.09 15.92
C HIS A 99 -0.50 -9.71 15.27
N ASP A 100 -1.61 -9.32 14.64
CA ASP A 100 -1.74 -8.03 13.97
C ASP A 100 -1.59 -6.87 14.99
N PRO A 101 -0.60 -5.97 14.82
CA PRO A 101 -0.38 -4.86 15.74
C PRO A 101 -1.51 -3.82 15.73
N PHE A 102 -2.37 -3.80 14.72
CA PHE A 102 -3.51 -2.87 14.64
C PHE A 102 -4.74 -3.41 15.37
N VAL A 103 -4.73 -4.69 15.74
CA VAL A 103 -5.79 -5.33 16.50
C VAL A 103 -5.37 -5.46 17.95
N ALA A 104 -6.27 -5.13 18.88
CA ALA A 104 -6.01 -5.28 20.31
C ALA A 104 -5.48 -6.68 20.65
N THR A 105 -4.42 -6.75 21.46
CA THR A 105 -3.86 -8.04 21.88
C THR A 105 -4.91 -8.83 22.67
N PRO A 106 -5.14 -10.11 22.35
CA PRO A 106 -6.04 -10.93 23.15
C PRO A 106 -5.51 -11.01 24.59
N THR A 107 -6.36 -10.68 25.55
CA THR A 107 -6.06 -10.75 26.98
C THR A 107 -7.00 -11.74 27.66
N ARG A 108 -6.75 -12.03 28.94
CA ARG A 108 -7.56 -13.01 29.67
C ARG A 108 -9.00 -12.52 29.81
N GLY A 109 -9.89 -13.06 28.97
CA GLY A 109 -11.32 -12.70 28.91
C GLY A 109 -11.72 -11.78 27.75
N TYR A 110 -10.78 -11.40 26.90
CA TYR A 110 -11.08 -10.61 25.70
C TYR A 110 -10.38 -11.22 24.48
N THR A 111 -11.19 -11.64 23.52
CA THR A 111 -10.74 -12.03 22.19
C THR A 111 -11.33 -11.03 21.20
N PRO A 112 -10.50 -10.33 20.41
CA PRO A 112 -11.01 -9.40 19.41
C PRO A 112 -11.98 -10.11 18.46
N PRO A 113 -13.15 -9.54 18.18
CA PRO A 113 -14.06 -10.08 17.19
C PRO A 113 -13.42 -10.01 15.80
N LYS A 114 -13.90 -10.84 14.86
CA LYS A 114 -13.42 -10.84 13.47
C LYS A 114 -13.49 -9.46 12.82
N GLU A 115 -14.52 -8.69 13.13
CA GLU A 115 -14.72 -7.31 12.65
C GLU A 115 -13.53 -6.40 12.97
N SER A 116 -12.82 -6.62 14.08
CA SER A 116 -11.61 -5.86 14.41
C SER A 116 -10.47 -6.14 13.45
N TYR A 117 -10.32 -7.38 12.99
CA TYR A 117 -9.32 -7.75 11.99
C TYR A 117 -9.70 -7.20 10.61
N ASP A 118 -10.98 -7.27 10.24
CA ASP A 118 -11.47 -6.69 8.98
C ASP A 118 -11.28 -5.16 8.94
N ALA A 119 -11.57 -4.48 10.05
CA ALA A 119 -11.35 -3.03 10.19
C ALA A 119 -9.85 -2.67 10.17
N ALA A 120 -8.99 -3.46 10.82
CA ALA A 120 -7.56 -3.28 10.76
C ALA A 120 -7.03 -3.40 9.32
N GLU A 121 -7.54 -4.37 8.56
CA GLU A 121 -7.15 -4.54 7.15
C GLU A 121 -7.57 -3.35 6.30
N GLN A 122 -8.83 -2.89 6.43
CA GLN A 122 -9.30 -1.69 5.76
C GLN A 122 -8.45 -0.46 6.10
N ALA A 123 -8.04 -0.32 7.36
CA ALA A 123 -7.16 0.76 7.78
C ALA A 123 -5.78 0.69 7.10
N ALA A 124 -5.14 -0.49 6.98
CA ALA A 124 -3.88 -0.58 6.22
C ALA A 124 -4.08 -0.28 4.74
N LEU A 125 -5.14 -0.78 4.12
CA LEU A 125 -5.40 -0.52 2.71
C LEU A 125 -5.57 0.97 2.45
N LEU A 126 -6.29 1.67 3.34
CA LEU A 126 -6.42 3.13 3.27
C LEU A 126 -5.07 3.83 3.43
N LEU A 127 -4.26 3.42 4.41
CA LEU A 127 -2.94 4.03 4.64
C LEU A 127 -2.00 3.78 3.45
N LYS A 128 -1.99 2.58 2.86
CA LYS A 128 -1.24 2.26 1.65
C LYS A 128 -1.67 3.12 0.47
N HIS A 129 -2.97 3.27 0.25
CA HIS A 129 -3.49 4.17 -0.78
C HIS A 129 -3.02 5.61 -0.56
N CYS A 130 -3.00 6.09 0.69
CA CYS A 130 -2.53 7.45 0.99
C CYS A 130 -1.02 7.60 0.77
N ILE A 131 -0.20 6.57 1.06
CA ILE A 131 1.24 6.55 0.76
C ILE A 131 1.46 6.62 -0.75
N GLU A 132 0.76 5.77 -1.52
CA GLU A 132 0.85 5.73 -2.98
C GLU A 132 0.43 7.06 -3.61
N TYR A 133 -0.65 7.68 -3.12
CA TYR A 133 -1.12 8.98 -3.59
C TYR A 133 -0.13 10.12 -3.27
N ALA A 134 0.59 10.02 -2.15
CA ALA A 134 1.50 11.06 -1.70
C ALA A 134 2.75 11.20 -2.56
N ASP A 135 3.19 10.13 -3.25
CA ASP A 135 4.40 10.09 -4.10
C ASP A 135 5.63 10.77 -3.46
N GLY A 136 5.84 10.53 -2.16
CA GLY A 136 6.94 11.11 -1.38
C GLY A 136 6.66 12.46 -0.69
N ASP A 137 5.49 13.08 -0.89
CA ASP A 137 5.10 14.33 -0.24
C ASP A 137 4.26 14.10 1.03
N SER A 138 4.86 14.33 2.19
CA SER A 138 4.18 14.15 3.49
C SER A 138 2.98 15.08 3.72
N SER A 139 2.89 16.20 3.02
CA SER A 139 1.76 17.12 3.12
C SER A 139 0.54 16.59 2.36
N LEU A 140 0.76 16.02 1.17
CA LEU A 140 -0.28 15.34 0.39
C LEU A 140 -0.79 14.10 1.11
N PHE A 141 0.10 13.30 1.72
CA PHE A 141 -0.29 12.18 2.58
C PHE A 141 -1.29 12.61 3.66
N THR A 142 -0.95 13.67 4.39
CA THR A 142 -1.77 14.14 5.51
C THR A 142 -3.12 14.67 5.03
N SER A 143 -3.14 15.40 3.90
CA SER A 143 -4.38 15.91 3.31
C SER A 143 -5.29 14.80 2.81
N GLU A 144 -4.73 13.78 2.15
CA GLU A 144 -5.52 12.66 1.61
C GLU A 144 -6.08 11.81 2.74
N LEU A 145 -5.27 11.51 3.76
CA LEU A 145 -5.75 10.80 4.95
C LEU A 145 -6.89 11.56 5.63
N GLN A 146 -6.76 12.88 5.80
CA GLN A 146 -7.82 13.70 6.37
C GLN A 146 -9.11 13.67 5.54
N ARG A 147 -9.01 13.63 4.20
CA ARG A 147 -10.16 13.54 3.29
C ARG A 147 -11.01 12.29 3.55
N HIS A 148 -10.37 11.15 3.81
CA HIS A 148 -11.05 9.88 4.12
C HIS A 148 -11.56 9.80 5.56
N LEU A 149 -11.02 10.61 6.46
CA LEU A 149 -11.38 10.65 7.88
C LEU A 149 -12.38 11.76 8.23
N VAL A 150 -12.88 12.53 7.25
CA VAL A 150 -13.87 13.59 7.51
C VAL A 150 -15.12 12.98 8.13
N ASP A 151 -15.36 13.34 9.38
CA ASP A 151 -16.58 13.03 10.14
C ASP A 151 -17.78 13.64 9.39
N PRO A 152 -18.77 12.85 8.93
CA PRO A 152 -19.99 13.40 8.38
C PRO A 152 -20.67 14.19 9.49
N ALA A 153 -20.62 15.53 9.39
CA ALA A 153 -21.11 16.48 10.37
C ALA A 153 -22.38 15.98 11.09
N GLY A 154 -22.25 15.47 12.32
CA GLY A 154 -23.43 15.01 13.06
C GLY A 154 -23.28 14.01 14.19
N ILE A 155 -22.09 13.55 14.62
CA ILE A 155 -22.01 12.71 15.82
C ILE A 155 -21.96 13.61 17.07
N PRO A 156 -23.04 13.73 17.86
CA PRO A 156 -23.01 14.54 19.07
C PRO A 156 -22.00 13.96 20.06
N ARG A 157 -21.00 14.76 20.44
CA ARG A 157 -20.07 14.38 21.50
C ARG A 157 -20.86 14.20 22.80
N PRO A 158 -20.62 13.13 23.58
CA PRO A 158 -21.27 12.99 24.87
C PRO A 158 -20.87 14.18 25.75
N VAL A 159 -21.85 15.03 26.05
CA VAL A 159 -21.68 16.13 27.01
C VAL A 159 -21.49 15.47 28.37
N ASN A 160 -20.26 15.47 28.88
CA ASN A 160 -20.00 15.09 30.26
C ASN A 160 -20.85 15.98 31.17
N ARG A 161 -21.90 15.40 31.76
CA ARG A 161 -22.64 16.03 32.85
C ARG A 161 -21.70 16.04 34.07
N LYS A 162 -21.39 17.25 34.54
CA LYS A 162 -20.66 17.50 35.78
C LYS A 162 -21.40 16.93 36.99
#